data_AF-A0A380P0Z6-F1
#
_entry.id   AF-A0A380P0Z6-F1
#
_cell.length_a   1.000
_cell.length_b   1.000
_cell.length_c   1.000
_cell.angle_alpha   90.00
_cell.angle_beta   90.00
_cell.angle_gamma   90.00
#
_symmetry.space_group_name_H-M   'P 1'
#
loop_
_entity.id
_entity.type
_entity.pdbx_description
1 polymer ?
#
loop_
_entity_poly.entity_id
_entity_poly.type
_entity_poly.pdbx_seq_one_letter_code
_entity_poly.pdbx_strand_id
1 'polypeptide(L)'
;MSNANLGNVTYILMNNLGVEFGSAVGFSHTASLTLGAWFARFAGLSMFMAYLGSFFVLTYSPLKSFILGSPKEVWPKSVIRLNKAGVPTVAVWLQVGLVILFILGISFGGSNAAELYQI
;
A
#
# COMPACT_ATOMS: atom_id res chain seq x y z
N MET A 1 -5.93 7.24 25.16
CA MET A 1 -5.53 6.75 23.82
C MET A 1 -6.39 5.54 23.40
N SER A 2 -7.72 5.63 23.50
CA SER A 2 -8.61 4.44 23.47
C SER A 2 -9.11 4.00 22.09
N ASN A 3 -8.60 4.57 20.99
CA ASN A 3 -9.08 4.27 19.62
C ASN A 3 -7.93 4.14 18.60
N ALA A 4 -6.68 4.03 19.05
CA ALA A 4 -5.54 3.86 18.15
C ALA A 4 -5.34 2.39 17.81
N ASN A 5 -5.14 2.10 16.53
CA ASN A 5 -4.90 0.77 15.99
C ASN A 5 -3.90 0.89 14.82
N LEU A 6 -3.38 -0.23 14.31
CA LEU A 6 -2.37 -0.21 13.24
C LEU A 6 -2.84 0.49 11.96
N GLY A 7 -4.16 0.56 11.73
CA GLY A 7 -4.74 1.26 10.57
C GLY A 7 -4.83 2.78 10.72
N ASN A 8 -4.90 3.30 11.96
CA ASN A 8 -5.13 4.73 12.19
C ASN A 8 -4.05 5.44 13.03
N VAL A 9 -3.10 4.70 13.62
CA VAL A 9 -2.10 5.24 14.55
C VAL A 9 -1.30 6.39 13.95
N THR A 10 -0.87 6.29 12.69
CA THR A 10 -0.13 7.35 12.00
C THR A 10 -0.95 8.63 11.92
N TYR A 11 -2.23 8.55 11.60
CA TYR A 11 -3.11 9.72 11.51
C TYR A 11 -3.30 10.39 12.87
N ILE A 12 -3.47 9.59 13.92
CA ILE A 12 -3.61 10.09 15.30
C ILE A 12 -2.33 10.80 15.74
N LEU A 13 -1.16 10.20 15.49
CA LEU A 13 0.12 10.79 15.82
C LEU A 13 0.35 12.11 15.09
N MET A 14 0.05 12.17 13.78
CA MET A 14 0.20 13.39 12.99
C MET A 14 -0.80 14.48 13.40
N ASN A 15 -2.03 14.10 13.77
CA ASN A 15 -3.00 15.04 14.32
C ASN A 15 -2.48 15.66 15.63
N ASN A 16 -2.04 14.83 16.57
CA ASN A 16 -1.52 15.29 17.85
C ASN A 16 -0.28 16.18 17.66
N LEU A 17 0.62 15.80 16.75
CA LEU A 17 1.79 16.61 16.39
C LEU A 17 1.38 18.01 15.93
N GLY A 18 0.39 18.14 15.03
CA GLY A 18 -0.07 19.45 14.55
C GLY A 18 -0.74 20.29 15.64
N VAL A 19 -1.48 19.66 16.58
CA VAL A 19 -2.08 20.34 17.73
C VAL A 19 -1.02 20.86 18.70
N GLU A 20 -0.04 20.03 19.05
CA GLU A 20 1.06 20.41 19.95
C GLU A 20 1.96 21.46 19.32
N PHE A 21 2.27 21.32 18.03
CA PHE A 21 3.03 22.32 17.29
C PHE A 21 2.30 23.66 17.24
N GLY A 22 1.01 23.68 16.90
CA GLY A 22 0.18 24.88 16.90
C GLY A 22 0.16 25.58 18.26
N SER A 23 0.02 24.80 19.33
CA SER A 23 0.03 25.32 20.71
C SER A 23 1.39 25.88 21.09
N ALA A 24 2.49 25.22 20.71
CA ALA A 24 3.85 25.68 20.98
C ALA A 24 4.21 26.99 20.26
N VAL A 25 3.65 27.24 19.07
CA VAL A 25 3.86 28.48 18.32
C VAL A 25 2.87 29.60 18.67
N GLY A 26 2.00 29.38 19.66
CA GLY A 26 1.07 30.40 20.19
C GLY A 26 -0.24 30.54 19.43
N PHE A 27 -0.63 29.56 18.61
CA PHE A 27 -1.95 29.57 17.97
C PHE A 27 -3.08 29.35 18.97
N SER A 28 -4.27 29.87 18.64
CA SER A 28 -5.48 29.58 19.42
C SER A 28 -5.82 28.10 19.36
N HIS A 29 -6.52 27.59 20.37
CA HIS A 29 -6.90 26.18 20.44
C HIS A 29 -7.60 25.69 19.15
N THR A 30 -8.54 26.47 18.62
CA THR A 30 -9.26 26.16 17.37
C THR A 30 -8.32 26.10 16.15
N ALA A 31 -7.36 27.02 16.06
CA ALA A 31 -6.37 27.03 14.99
C ALA A 31 -5.44 25.81 15.08
N SER A 32 -5.00 25.44 16.28
CA SER A 32 -4.18 24.24 16.54
C SER A 32 -4.91 22.94 16.19
N LEU A 33 -6.21 22.82 16.50
CA LEU A 33 -7.03 21.68 16.07
C LEU A 33 -7.15 21.59 14.54
N THR A 34 -7.33 22.73 13.88
CA THR A 34 -7.39 22.80 12.41
C THR A 34 -6.06 22.37 11.79
N LEU A 35 -4.94 22.80 12.39
CA LEU A 35 -3.60 22.42 11.94
C LEU A 35 -3.34 20.93 12.11
N GLY A 36 -3.72 20.34 13.25
CA GLY A 36 -3.69 18.90 13.47
C GLY A 36 -4.45 18.11 12.39
N ALA A 37 -5.67 18.54 12.07
CA ALA A 37 -6.47 17.90 11.01
C ALA A 37 -5.78 17.98 9.63
N TRP A 38 -5.14 19.11 9.32
CA TRP A 38 -4.36 19.25 8.07
C TRP A 38 -3.14 18.34 8.03
N PHE A 39 -2.41 18.21 9.13
CA PHE A 39 -1.26 17.31 9.23
C PHE A 39 -1.68 15.85 9.01
N ALA A 40 -2.77 15.41 9.64
CA ALA A 40 -3.30 14.07 9.45
C ALA A 40 -3.73 13.81 7.99
N ARG A 41 -4.38 14.78 7.34
CA ARG A 41 -4.79 14.68 5.93
C ARG A 41 -3.59 14.60 4.99
N PHE A 42 -2.58 15.44 5.21
CA PHE A 42 -1.36 15.43 4.41
C PHE A 42 -0.61 14.12 4.55
N ALA A 43 -0.47 13.62 5.79
CA ALA A 43 0.11 12.31 6.05
C ALA A 43 -0.66 11.19 5.31
N GLY A 44 -2.00 11.23 5.35
CA GLY A 44 -2.85 10.31 4.60
C GLY A 44 -2.60 10.32 3.09
N LEU A 45 -2.55 11.51 2.50
CA LEU A 45 -2.27 11.66 1.08
C LEU A 45 -0.87 11.17 0.71
N SER A 46 0.13 11.48 1.54
CA SER A 46 1.51 11.03 1.33
C SER A 46 1.62 9.50 1.36
N MET A 47 0.93 8.86 2.31
CA MET A 47 0.88 7.42 2.43
C MET A 47 0.17 6.78 1.23
N PHE A 48 -0.94 7.36 0.78
CA PHE A 48 -1.63 6.93 -0.44
C PHE A 48 -0.71 7.00 -1.67
N MET A 49 0.00 8.11 -1.88
CA MET A 49 0.92 8.25 -3.02
C MET A 49 2.08 7.27 -2.93
N ALA A 50 2.64 7.06 -1.73
CA ALA A 50 3.72 6.10 -1.50
C ALA A 50 3.28 4.66 -1.80
N TYR A 51 2.08 4.27 -1.36
CA TYR A 51 1.51 2.95 -1.65
C TYR A 51 1.18 2.77 -3.13
N LEU A 52 0.66 3.81 -3.79
CA LEU A 52 0.39 3.77 -5.22
C LEU A 52 1.69 3.54 -6.02
N GLY A 53 2.74 4.30 -5.71
CA GLY A 53 4.05 4.11 -6.34
C GLY A 53 4.63 2.72 -6.06
N SER A 54 4.57 2.28 -4.80
CA SER A 54 5.04 0.95 -4.38
C SER A 54 4.28 -0.17 -5.07
N PHE A 55 2.97 -0.03 -5.26
CA PHE A 55 2.14 -1.01 -5.93
C PHE A 55 2.61 -1.28 -7.37
N PHE A 56 2.93 -0.24 -8.14
CA PHE A 56 3.43 -0.41 -9.51
C PHE A 56 4.80 -1.12 -9.53
N VAL A 57 5.71 -0.72 -8.65
CA VAL A 57 7.06 -1.32 -8.56
C VAL A 57 6.96 -2.79 -8.14
N LEU A 58 6.21 -3.07 -7.09
CA LEU A 58 6.05 -4.42 -6.55
C LEU A 58 5.26 -5.33 -7.49
N THR A 59 4.35 -4.80 -8.31
CA THR A 59 3.63 -5.58 -9.32
C THR A 59 4.55 -6.00 -10.46
N TYR A 60 5.44 -5.11 -10.93
CA TYR A 60 6.32 -5.42 -12.06
C TYR A 60 7.58 -6.21 -11.66
N SER A 61 8.03 -6.07 -10.41
CA SER A 61 9.25 -6.71 -9.91
C SER A 61 9.25 -8.25 -10.04
N PRO A 62 8.18 -8.99 -9.66
CA PRO A 62 8.11 -10.44 -9.86
C PRO A 62 8.13 -10.83 -11.34
N LEU A 63 7.36 -10.13 -12.18
CA LEU A 63 7.32 -10.39 -13.62
C LEU A 63 8.71 -10.25 -14.25
N LYS A 64 9.42 -9.17 -13.92
CA LYS A 64 10.76 -8.92 -14.47
C LYS A 64 11.79 -9.89 -13.89
N SER A 65 11.81 -10.09 -12.59
CA SER A 65 12.87 -10.88 -11.93
C SER A 65 12.70 -12.38 -12.17
N PHE A 66 11.47 -12.91 -12.09
CA PHE A 66 11.22 -14.33 -12.27
C PHE A 66 11.01 -14.72 -13.72
N ILE A 67 10.13 -14.06 -14.47
CA ILE A 67 9.79 -14.51 -15.84
C ILE A 67 10.86 -14.07 -16.84
N LEU A 68 11.29 -12.81 -16.77
CA LEU A 68 12.28 -12.28 -17.73
C LEU A 68 13.72 -12.54 -17.31
N GLY A 69 14.00 -12.69 -16.01
CA GLY A 69 15.35 -12.91 -15.48
C GLY A 69 15.80 -14.38 -15.47
N SER A 70 14.86 -15.34 -15.51
CA SER A 70 15.19 -16.77 -15.51
C SER A 70 15.51 -17.31 -16.91
N PRO A 71 16.22 -18.46 -17.02
CA PRO A 71 16.50 -19.08 -18.30
C PRO A 71 15.20 -19.39 -19.07
N LYS A 72 15.11 -18.97 -20.33
CA LYS A 72 13.87 -19.07 -21.12
C LYS A 72 13.33 -20.51 -21.30
N GLU A 73 14.19 -21.50 -21.11
CA GLU A 73 13.87 -22.93 -21.22
C GLU A 73 12.95 -23.43 -20.10
N VAL A 74 12.93 -22.76 -18.94
CA VAL A 74 12.09 -23.17 -17.81
C VAL A 74 10.62 -22.77 -17.96
N TRP A 75 10.32 -21.85 -18.88
CA TRP A 75 8.97 -21.34 -19.10
C TRP A 75 8.41 -21.78 -20.45
N PRO A 76 7.10 -22.05 -20.54
CA PRO A 76 6.46 -22.28 -21.83
C PRO A 76 6.66 -21.08 -22.76
N LYS A 77 6.89 -21.34 -24.06
CA LYS A 77 7.10 -20.30 -25.08
C LYS A 77 6.00 -19.22 -25.10
N SER A 78 4.77 -19.60 -24.75
CA SER A 78 3.63 -18.68 -24.64
C SER A 78 3.77 -17.67 -23.51
N VAL A 79 4.38 -18.04 -22.38
CA VAL A 79 4.54 -17.21 -21.17
C VAL A 79 5.59 -16.12 -21.38
N ILE A 80 6.68 -16.44 -22.07
CA ILE A 80 7.77 -15.52 -22.39
C ILE A 80 7.52 -14.67 -23.65
N ARG A 81 6.41 -14.90 -24.37
CA ARG A 81 6.10 -14.19 -25.61
C ARG A 81 5.80 -12.72 -25.32
N LEU A 82 6.64 -11.84 -25.87
CA LEU A 82 6.51 -10.39 -25.71
C LEU A 82 5.50 -9.81 -26.71
N ASN A 83 4.75 -8.79 -26.27
CA ASN A 83 3.92 -7.96 -27.13
C ASN A 83 4.73 -6.80 -27.77
N LYS A 84 4.07 -5.92 -28.54
CA LYS A 84 4.72 -4.76 -29.20
C LYS A 84 5.41 -3.79 -28.23
N ALA A 85 5.00 -3.78 -26.96
CA ALA A 85 5.57 -2.95 -25.91
C ALA A 85 6.65 -3.67 -25.09
N GLY A 86 7.08 -4.88 -25.51
CA GLY A 86 8.13 -5.64 -24.81
C GLY A 86 7.67 -6.29 -23.51
N VAL A 87 6.35 -6.44 -23.30
CA VAL A 87 5.78 -7.03 -22.07
C VAL A 87 5.26 -8.45 -22.35
N PRO A 88 5.56 -9.45 -21.49
CA PRO A 88 5.03 -10.80 -21.64
C PRO A 88 3.55 -10.88 -21.21
N THR A 89 2.62 -10.64 -22.14
CA THR A 89 1.18 -10.53 -21.84
C THR A 89 0.61 -11.76 -21.11
N VAL A 90 0.99 -12.97 -21.52
CA VAL A 90 0.48 -14.21 -20.89
C VAL A 90 0.95 -14.34 -19.44
N ALA A 91 2.20 -13.98 -19.16
CA ALA A 91 2.73 -13.98 -17.80
C ALA A 91 2.03 -12.95 -16.89
N VAL A 92 1.69 -11.77 -17.42
CA VAL A 92 0.92 -10.76 -16.69
C VAL A 92 -0.45 -11.29 -16.31
N TRP A 93 -1.17 -11.92 -17.23
CA TRP A 93 -2.49 -12.51 -16.94
C TRP A 93 -2.42 -13.65 -15.92
N LEU A 94 -1.38 -14.48 -15.99
CA LEU A 94 -1.13 -15.54 -15.00
C LEU A 94 -0.90 -14.94 -13.61
N GLN A 95 -0.09 -13.88 -13.51
CA GLN A 95 0.12 -13.15 -12.27
C GLN A 95 -1.19 -12.54 -11.73
N VAL A 96 -2.00 -11.93 -12.60
CA VAL A 96 -3.31 -11.38 -12.21
C VAL A 96 -4.21 -12.46 -11.62
N GLY A 97 -4.31 -13.63 -12.25
CA GLY A 97 -5.10 -14.75 -11.73
C GLY A 97 -4.61 -15.22 -10.36
N LEU A 98 -3.29 -15.31 -10.19
CA LEU A 98 -2.66 -15.72 -8.93
C LEU A 98 -2.89 -14.69 -7.80
N VAL A 99 -2.79 -13.39 -8.10
CA VAL A 99 -3.11 -12.32 -7.15
C VAL A 99 -4.58 -12.35 -6.74
N ILE A 100 -5.50 -12.53 -7.69
CA ILE A 100 -6.93 -12.67 -7.41
C ILE A 100 -7.17 -13.87 -6.49
N LEU A 101 -6.55 -15.01 -6.77
CA LEU A 101 -6.68 -16.20 -5.94
C LEU A 101 -6.20 -15.97 -4.50
N PHE A 102 -5.07 -15.28 -4.31
CA PHE A 102 -4.59 -14.92 -2.96
C PHE A 102 -5.53 -13.94 -2.26
N ILE A 103 -6.00 -12.90 -2.95
CA ILE A 103 -6.94 -11.93 -2.37
C ILE A 103 -8.22 -12.63 -1.93
N LEU A 104 -8.79 -13.50 -2.77
CA LEU A 104 -9.99 -14.27 -2.41
C LEU A 104 -9.70 -15.22 -1.24
N GLY A 105 -8.60 -15.97 -1.29
CA GLY A 105 -8.21 -16.89 -0.22
C GLY A 105 -8.07 -16.20 1.15
N ILE A 106 -7.47 -15.01 1.18
CA ILE A 106 -7.32 -14.21 2.41
C ILE A 106 -8.64 -13.57 2.81
N SER A 107 -9.38 -12.99 1.86
CA SER A 107 -10.63 -12.26 2.13
C SER A 107 -11.74 -13.15 2.66
N PHE A 108 -11.77 -14.43 2.24
CA PHE A 108 -12.72 -15.43 2.74
C PHE A 108 -12.15 -16.32 3.87
N GLY A 109 -10.88 -16.10 4.26
CA GLY A 109 -10.09 -17.01 5.09
C GLY A 109 -10.15 -16.80 6.62
N GLY A 110 -10.79 -15.75 7.15
CA GLY A 110 -11.23 -15.80 8.54
C GLY A 110 -11.16 -14.53 9.40
N SER A 111 -12.02 -14.58 10.40
CA SER A 111 -12.35 -13.65 11.49
C SER A 111 -11.19 -13.19 12.40
N ASN A 112 -9.94 -13.58 12.11
CA ASN A 112 -8.76 -13.28 12.93
C ASN A 112 -7.96 -12.06 12.43
N ALA A 113 -8.27 -11.54 11.24
CA ALA A 113 -7.57 -10.37 10.71
C ALA A 113 -7.80 -9.09 11.55
N ALA A 114 -8.94 -8.99 12.24
CA ALA A 114 -9.25 -7.84 13.09
C ALA A 114 -8.35 -7.76 14.35
N GLU A 115 -7.90 -8.89 14.89
CA GLU A 115 -6.94 -8.94 16.01
C GLU A 115 -5.55 -8.43 15.61
N LEU A 116 -5.12 -8.67 14.37
CA LEU A 116 -3.84 -8.16 13.86
C LEU A 116 -3.76 -6.63 13.79
N TYR A 117 -4.89 -5.93 13.82
CA TYR A 117 -4.92 -4.46 13.81
C TYR A 117 -4.99 -3.86 15.21
N GLN A 118 -5.33 -4.63 16.24
CA GLN A 118 -5.34 -4.15 17.62
C GLN A 118 -3.90 -4.07 18.15
N ILE A 119 -3.61 -2.99 18.88
CA ILE A 119 -2.31 -2.75 19.55
C ILE A 119 -2.51 -3.02 21.03
#